data_AF-A0A352PJ33-F1
#
_entry.id   AF-A0A352PJ33-F1
#
_cell.length_a   1.000
_cell.length_b   1.000
_cell.length_c   1.000
_cell.angle_alpha   90.00
_cell.angle_beta   90.00
_cell.angle_gamma   90.00
#
_symmetry.space_group_name_H-M   'P 1'
#
loop_
_entity.id
_entity.type
_entity.pdbx_description
1 polymer ?
#
loop_
_entity_poly.entity_id
_entity_poly.type
_entity_poly.pdbx_seq_one_letter_code
_entity_poly.pdbx_strand_id
1 'polypeptide(L)' 'MTTVPASVSENCRVHGLQLLRQGKVRDTYSLPDHPGHLLVVATDRVSIFDHVLAAE' A
#
# COMPACT_ATOMS: atom_id res chain seq x y z
N MET A 1 8.21 16.72 22.05
CA MET A 1 7.80 15.29 22.16
C MET A 1 6.30 15.26 22.02
N THR A 2 5.80 15.08 20.80
CA THR A 2 4.36 15.10 20.52
C THR A 2 3.98 13.69 20.10
N THR A 3 3.23 13.02 20.97
CA THR A 3 2.80 11.63 20.80
C THR A 3 1.79 11.55 19.67
N VAL A 4 2.17 10.93 18.55
CA VAL A 4 1.27 10.60 17.44
C VAL A 4 0.24 9.58 17.96
N PRO A 5 -1.07 9.81 17.78
CA PRO A 5 -2.08 8.85 18.19
C PRO A 5 -1.91 7.53 17.43
N ALA A 6 -1.98 6.41 18.14
CA ALA A 6 -1.75 5.05 17.65
C ALA A 6 -2.74 4.54 16.57
N SER A 7 -3.56 5.42 16.00
CA SER A 7 -4.51 5.14 14.92
C SER A 7 -4.06 5.66 13.55
N VAL A 8 -2.94 6.37 13.47
CA VAL A 8 -2.30 6.66 12.18
C VAL A 8 -1.29 5.54 11.93
N SER A 9 -1.75 4.47 11.27
CA SER A 9 -0.84 3.47 10.71
C SER A 9 0.03 4.18 9.69
N GLU A 10 1.33 4.35 9.98
CA GLU A 10 2.35 4.92 9.07
C GLU A 10 2.59 4.07 7.81
N ASN A 11 1.65 3.20 7.44
CA ASN A 11 1.61 2.50 6.17
C ASN A 11 0.14 2.21 5.83
N CYS A 12 -0.33 2.74 4.70
CA CYS A 12 -1.63 2.43 4.11
C CYS A 12 -1.61 0.99 3.56
N ARG A 13 -1.58 0.00 4.45
CA ARG A 13 -1.84 -1.40 4.12
C ARG A 13 -3.30 -1.68 4.42
N VAL A 14 -4.00 -2.28 3.47
CA VAL A 14 -5.40 -2.67 3.66
C VAL A 14 -5.42 -3.84 4.65
N HIS A 15 -5.79 -3.53 5.89
CA HIS A 15 -5.84 -4.50 6.98
C HIS A 15 -6.80 -5.65 6.63
N GLY A 16 -6.37 -6.89 6.92
CA GLY A 16 -7.18 -8.09 6.70
C GLY A 16 -7.15 -8.68 5.29
N LEU A 17 -6.47 -8.04 4.32
CA LEU A 17 -6.27 -8.60 2.99
C LEU A 17 -4.85 -9.10 2.78
N GLN A 18 -4.71 -10.23 2.07
CA GLN A 18 -3.41 -10.78 1.73
C GLN A 18 -2.78 -9.97 0.59
N LEU A 19 -1.61 -9.40 0.84
CA LEU A 19 -0.79 -8.75 -0.18
C LEU A 19 -0.22 -9.82 -1.12
N LEU A 20 -0.58 -9.77 -2.39
CA LEU A 20 -0.05 -10.66 -3.43
C LEU A 20 1.22 -10.10 -4.07
N ARG A 21 1.24 -8.79 -4.32
CA ARG A 21 2.36 -8.12 -4.98
C ARG A 21 2.49 -6.68 -4.54
N GLN A 22 3.72 -6.28 -4.22
CA GLN A 22 4.10 -4.88 -4.02
C GLN A 22 4.85 -4.40 -5.26
N GLY A 23 4.29 -3.41 -5.96
CA GLY A 23 4.92 -2.75 -7.10
C GLY A 23 5.68 -1.49 -6.67
N LYS A 24 6.25 -0.77 -7.65
CA LYS A 24 6.92 0.53 -7.42
C LYS A 24 5.96 1.55 -6.80
N VAL A 25 4.74 1.62 -7.34
CA VAL A 25 3.76 2.67 -7.03
C VAL A 25 2.34 2.13 -6.75
N ARG A 26 2.17 0.82 -6.72
CA ARG A 26 0.88 0.14 -6.52
C ARG A 26 1.05 -1.14 -5.74
N ASP A 27 0.05 -1.47 -4.94
CA ASP A 27 -0.03 -2.72 -4.20
C ASP A 27 -1.24 -3.52 -4.68
N THR A 28 -1.12 -4.85 -4.71
CA THR A 28 -2.17 -5.75 -5.18
C THR A 28 -2.51 -6.77 -4.11
N TYR A 29 -3.80 -6.88 -3.79
CA TYR A 29 -4.33 -7.75 -2.75
C TYR A 29 -5.33 -8.75 -3.32
N SER A 30 -5.41 -9.94 -2.72
CA SER A 30 -6.50 -10.88 -2.97
C SER A 30 -7.74 -10.47 -2.18
N LEU A 31 -8.91 -10.79 -2.72
CA LEU A 31 -10.20 -10.63 -2.06
C LEU A 31 -10.74 -12.02 -1.67
N PRO A 32 -10.80 -12.36 -0.37
CA PRO A 32 -11.22 -13.68 0.09
C PRO A 32 -12.63 -14.05 -0.38
N ASP A 33 -13.53 -13.07 -0.34
CA ASP A 33 -14.95 -13.26 -0.66
C ASP A 33 -15.27 -13.17 -2.16
N HIS A 34 -14.28 -12.77 -2.97
CA HIS A 34 -14.44 -12.55 -4.41
C HIS A 34 -13.34 -13.26 -5.20
N PRO A 35 -13.41 -14.60 -5.31
CA PRO A 35 -12.43 -15.37 -6.08
C PRO A 35 -12.39 -14.87 -7.53
N GLY A 36 -11.17 -14.71 -8.06
CA GLY A 36 -10.94 -14.16 -9.40
C GLY A 36 -10.88 -12.63 -9.49
N HIS A 37 -11.18 -11.91 -8.41
CA HIS A 37 -11.03 -10.45 -8.34
C HIS A 37 -9.79 -10.05 -7.55
N LEU A 38 -9.22 -8.90 -7.90
CA LEU A 38 -8.05 -8.34 -7.27
C LEU A 38 -8.33 -6.89 -6.87
N LEU A 39 -7.87 -6.50 -5.68
CA LEU A 39 -7.84 -5.11 -5.26
C LEU A 39 -6.47 -4.51 -5.60
N VAL A 40 -6.46 -3.46 -6.42
CA VAL A 40 -5.25 -2.71 -6.76
C VAL A 40 -5.33 -1.34 -6.09
N VAL A 41 -4.39 -1.07 -5.19
CA VAL A 41 -4.29 0.20 -4.47
C VAL A 41 -3.16 1.02 -5.08
N ALA A 42 -3.48 2.22 -5.56
CA ALA A 42 -2.47 3.20 -5.93
C ALA A 42 -1.90 3.84 -4.65
N THR A 43 -0.58 3.89 -4.55
CA THR A 43 0.11 4.58 -3.44
C THR A 43 0.57 5.95 -3.88
N ASP A 44 0.89 6.81 -2.93
CA ASP A 44 1.46 8.15 -3.21
C ASP A 44 2.92 8.11 -3.69
N ARG A 45 3.54 6.92 -3.74
CA ARG A 45 4.88 6.73 -4.29
C ARG A 45 4.92 7.13 -5.77
N VAL A 46 5.94 7.90 -6.15
CA VAL A 46 6.24 8.26 -7.54
C VAL A 46 7.56 7.63 -7.95
N SER A 47 7.65 7.18 -9.21
CA SER A 47 8.90 6.63 -9.77
C SER A 47 9.37 7.42 -10.98
N ILE A 48 10.67 7.74 -11.02
CA ILE A 48 11.36 8.45 -12.10
C ILE A 48 12.73 7.78 -12.31
N PHE A 49 13.17 7.61 -13.56
CA PHE A 49 14.43 6.94 -13.91
C PHE A 49 14.61 5.57 -13.21
N ASP A 50 13.54 4.78 -13.16
CA ASP A 50 13.46 3.49 -12.47
C ASP A 50 13.65 3.49 -10.95
N HIS A 51 13.84 4.65 -10.32
CA HIS A 51 13.91 4.82 -8.88
C HIS A 51 12.56 5.28 -8.30
N VAL A 52 12.25 4.85 -7.08
CA VAL A 52 11.09 5.35 -6.32
C VAL A 52 11.56 6.48 -5.43
N LEU A 53 10.85 7.60 -5.45
CA LEU A 53 11.20 8.78 -4.65
C LEU A 53 10.82 8.55 -3.18
N ALA A 54 11.69 8.99 -2.27
CA ALA A 54 11.36 9.04 -0.85
C ALA A 54 10.37 10.18 -0.59
N ALA A 55 9.39 9.95 0.26
CA ALA A 55 8.56 11.03 0.80
C ALA A 55 9.38 11.76 1.88
N GLU A 56 9.50 13.09 1.76
CA GLU A 56 9.95 13.97 2.86
C GLU A 56 8.77 14.38 3.74
#